data_AF-A0A938PEE5-F1
#
_entry.id   AF-A0A938PEE5-F1
#
_cell.length_a   1.000
_cell.length_b   1.000
_cell.length_c   1.000
_cell.angle_alpha   90.00
_cell.angle_beta   90.00
_cell.angle_gamma   90.00
#
_symmetry.space_group_name_H-M   'P 1'
#
loop_
_entity.id
_entity.type
_entity.pdbx_description
1 polymer ?
#
loop_
_entity_poly.entity_id
_entity_poly.type
_entity_poly.pdbx_seq_one_letter_code
_entity_poly.pdbx_strand_id
1 'polypeptide(L)'
;MKNKLFFASFLLFILSATLFSQDMPPDAAKSYNEGNKLMKAGNYEGAIAQYNDALKTSKDYRIYYQLGITYKKIGKLNEAENSFQSSIQANSNFDIAYNGLGSTYFQAGKFENAAESFKKFEELTKQKSLKEQAREYVARSLVKLGEEAKKDGNYEKALKIFVDALKYDELDAAHILLATTYYETADYEKVFDSVDKVISMKSSSLKGAAYYYKGMALKQLQDMPKAKENFELAKRDPQYKRLADYELNLMK
;
A
#
# COMPACT_ATOMS: atom_id res chain seq x y z
N MET A 1 50.25 39.14 -24.10
CA MET A 1 50.01 38.62 -22.73
C MET A 1 48.55 38.19 -22.61
N LYS A 2 48.33 36.92 -22.22
CA LYS A 2 47.18 36.34 -21.50
C LYS A 2 45.79 36.24 -22.18
N ASN A 3 45.50 34.99 -22.60
CA ASN A 3 44.19 34.32 -22.50
C ASN A 3 43.51 34.56 -21.14
N LYS A 4 42.17 34.57 -21.12
CA LYS A 4 41.38 33.73 -20.19
C LYS A 4 39.91 33.58 -20.63
N LEU A 5 39.54 32.29 -20.76
CA LEU A 5 38.21 31.68 -20.77
C LEU A 5 37.25 32.27 -19.72
N PHE A 6 35.94 32.20 -19.99
CA PHE A 6 35.03 31.30 -19.23
C PHE A 6 33.73 31.04 -20.00
N PHE A 7 33.73 29.95 -20.77
CA PHE A 7 32.54 29.21 -21.19
C PHE A 7 32.33 28.12 -20.13
N ALA A 8 31.30 28.22 -19.29
CA ALA A 8 30.84 27.10 -18.46
C ALA A 8 29.44 27.36 -17.90
N SER A 9 28.40 27.17 -18.71
CA SER A 9 27.03 27.01 -18.19
C SER A 9 26.23 25.89 -18.88
N PHE A 10 26.92 24.98 -19.59
CA PHE A 10 26.25 23.87 -20.29
C PHE A 10 26.60 22.48 -19.75
N LEU A 11 27.42 22.38 -18.70
CA LEU A 11 27.95 21.11 -18.18
C LEU A 11 27.22 20.55 -16.94
N LEU A 12 26.27 21.29 -16.36
CA LEU A 12 25.59 20.87 -15.12
C LEU A 12 24.31 20.06 -15.33
N PHE A 13 23.73 20.05 -16.54
CA PHE A 13 22.51 19.26 -16.83
C PHE A 13 22.78 17.86 -17.38
N ILE A 14 23.98 17.61 -17.92
CA ILE A 14 24.39 16.28 -18.41
C ILE A 14 24.95 15.43 -17.26
N LEU A 15 25.52 16.07 -16.23
CA LEU A 15 26.22 15.39 -15.15
C LEU A 15 25.33 14.48 -14.29
N SER A 16 24.03 14.80 -14.13
CA SER A 16 23.12 14.00 -13.32
C SER A 16 22.66 12.71 -14.00
N ALA A 17 22.63 12.65 -15.34
CA ALA A 17 22.31 11.43 -16.07
C ALA A 17 23.52 10.49 -16.17
N THR A 18 24.73 11.06 -16.28
CA THR A 18 25.98 10.29 -16.37
C THR A 18 26.43 9.64 -15.05
N LEU A 19 26.06 10.21 -13.90
CA LEU A 19 26.45 9.67 -12.59
C LEU A 19 25.77 8.33 -12.25
N PHE A 20 24.62 8.01 -12.86
CA PHE A 20 23.94 6.73 -12.62
C PHE A 20 24.23 5.66 -13.69
N SER A 21 24.95 5.97 -14.77
CA SER A 21 25.34 4.98 -15.79
C SER A 21 26.82 4.59 -15.73
N GLN A 22 27.63 5.22 -14.87
CA GLN A 22 29.09 5.10 -14.88
C GLN A 22 29.62 3.68 -14.55
N ASP A 23 28.83 2.83 -13.89
CA ASP A 23 29.24 1.45 -13.56
C ASP A 23 28.72 0.40 -14.54
N MET A 24 27.91 0.79 -15.54
CA MET A 24 27.42 -0.14 -16.55
C MET A 24 28.35 -0.16 -17.78
N PRO A 25 28.64 -1.33 -18.36
CA PRO A 25 29.28 -1.43 -19.67
C PRO A 25 28.57 -0.54 -20.71
N PRO A 26 29.29 0.14 -21.63
CA PRO A 26 28.68 1.09 -22.57
C PRO A 26 27.51 0.52 -23.37
N ASP A 27 27.61 -0.74 -23.82
CA ASP A 27 26.53 -1.40 -24.57
C ASP A 27 25.29 -1.64 -23.69
N ALA A 28 25.49 -2.05 -22.43
CA ALA A 28 24.41 -2.19 -21.47
C ALA A 28 23.73 -0.85 -21.17
N ALA A 29 24.53 0.20 -20.96
CA ALA A 29 24.03 1.55 -20.71
C ALA A 29 23.20 2.08 -21.89
N LYS A 30 23.64 1.82 -23.13
CA LYS A 30 22.90 2.19 -24.35
C LYS A 30 21.54 1.51 -24.39
N SER A 31 21.47 0.19 -24.24
CA SER A 31 20.20 -0.55 -24.27
C SER A 31 19.31 -0.17 -23.07
N TYR A 32 19.87 0.03 -21.88
CA TYR A 32 19.13 0.51 -20.72
C TYR A 32 18.48 1.88 -20.95
N ASN A 33 19.21 2.82 -21.56
CA ASN A 33 18.70 4.15 -21.87
C ASN A 33 17.61 4.13 -22.95
N GLU A 34 17.75 3.29 -23.98
CA GLU A 34 16.69 3.11 -24.98
C GLU A 34 15.45 2.46 -24.36
N GLY A 35 15.62 1.48 -23.48
CA GLY A 35 14.54 0.89 -22.70
C GLY A 35 13.77 1.93 -21.87
N ASN A 36 14.49 2.83 -21.18
CA ASN A 36 13.89 3.93 -20.42
C ASN A 36 13.09 4.89 -21.32
N LYS A 37 13.58 5.16 -22.54
CA LYS A 37 12.89 6.01 -23.51
C LYS A 37 11.60 5.34 -24.02
N LEU A 38 11.65 4.07 -24.39
CA LEU A 38 10.48 3.29 -24.83
C LEU A 38 9.43 3.17 -23.72
N MET A 39 9.88 2.96 -22.48
CA MET A 39 9.02 2.94 -21.30
C MET A 39 8.26 4.26 -21.11
N LYS A 40 8.94 5.40 -21.27
CA LYS A 40 8.31 6.73 -21.24
C LYS A 40 7.34 6.95 -22.40
N ALA A 41 7.61 6.35 -23.55
CA ALA A 41 6.73 6.39 -24.73
C ALA A 41 5.54 5.42 -24.64
N GLY A 42 5.45 4.59 -23.58
CA GLY A 42 4.40 3.58 -23.42
C GLY A 42 4.60 2.31 -24.25
N ASN A 43 5.74 2.17 -24.95
CA ASN A 43 6.10 0.94 -25.65
C ASN A 43 6.77 -0.03 -24.67
N TYR A 44 5.95 -0.77 -23.92
CA TYR A 44 6.40 -1.63 -22.83
C TYR A 44 7.14 -2.87 -23.33
N GLU A 45 6.68 -3.48 -24.42
CA GLU A 45 7.32 -4.65 -25.04
C GLU A 45 8.70 -4.29 -25.58
N GLY A 46 8.82 -3.13 -26.25
CA GLY A 46 10.09 -2.60 -26.72
C GLY A 46 11.04 -2.29 -25.55
N ALA A 47 10.52 -1.71 -24.46
CA ALA A 47 11.32 -1.45 -23.26
C ALA A 47 11.85 -2.76 -22.64
N ILE A 48 11.01 -3.80 -22.53
CA ILE A 48 11.42 -5.12 -22.05
C ILE A 48 12.53 -5.71 -22.92
N ALA A 49 12.40 -5.64 -24.25
CA ALA A 49 13.44 -6.13 -25.16
C ALA A 49 14.78 -5.42 -24.92
N GLN A 50 14.77 -4.09 -24.81
CA GLN A 50 15.98 -3.30 -24.57
C GLN A 50 16.60 -3.55 -23.19
N TYR A 51 15.81 -3.71 -22.14
CA TYR A 51 16.34 -4.08 -20.83
C TYR A 51 16.92 -5.50 -20.82
N ASN A 52 16.28 -6.46 -21.48
CA ASN A 52 16.83 -7.81 -21.63
C ASN A 52 18.13 -7.82 -22.43
N ASP A 53 18.26 -6.96 -23.45
CA ASP A 53 19.52 -6.77 -24.17
C ASP A 53 20.61 -6.19 -23.25
N ALA A 54 20.28 -5.21 -22.41
CA ALA A 54 21.21 -4.70 -21.40
C ALA A 54 21.66 -5.80 -20.42
N LEU A 55 20.74 -6.70 -20.04
CA LEU A 55 21.01 -7.83 -19.16
C LEU A 55 21.95 -8.91 -19.75
N LYS A 56 22.21 -8.89 -21.07
CA LYS A 56 23.19 -9.81 -21.70
C LYS A 56 24.62 -9.48 -21.28
N THR A 57 24.91 -8.20 -21.04
CA THR A 57 26.27 -7.72 -20.75
C THR A 57 26.40 -7.11 -19.35
N SER A 58 25.30 -6.87 -18.64
CA SER A 58 25.33 -6.35 -17.26
C SER A 58 24.19 -6.91 -16.40
N LYS A 59 24.51 -7.47 -15.23
CA LYS A 59 23.51 -7.98 -14.27
C LYS A 59 23.15 -6.93 -13.20
N ASP A 60 23.01 -5.68 -13.63
CA ASP A 60 22.81 -4.54 -12.74
C ASP A 60 21.40 -4.48 -12.15
N TYR A 61 21.31 -4.20 -10.85
CA TYR A 61 20.04 -4.11 -10.12
C TYR A 61 19.07 -3.08 -10.73
N ARG A 62 19.56 -1.98 -11.30
CA ARG A 62 18.73 -0.92 -11.90
C ARG A 62 17.98 -1.40 -13.14
N ILE A 63 18.58 -2.32 -13.90
CA ILE A 63 17.95 -2.91 -15.10
C ILE A 63 16.82 -3.84 -14.67
N TYR A 64 17.08 -4.72 -13.70
CA TYR A 64 16.07 -5.59 -13.12
C TYR A 64 14.90 -4.82 -12.51
N TYR A 65 15.19 -3.73 -11.79
CA TYR A 65 14.15 -2.86 -11.24
C TYR A 65 13.25 -2.30 -12.34
N GLN A 66 13.81 -1.78 -13.43
CA GLN A 66 13.01 -1.24 -14.53
C GLN A 66 12.21 -2.31 -15.28
N LEU A 67 12.76 -3.53 -15.42
CA LEU A 67 11.98 -4.68 -15.90
C LEU A 67 10.79 -4.98 -14.99
N GLY A 68 11.00 -4.98 -13.67
CA GLY A 68 9.94 -5.21 -12.70
C GLY A 68 8.81 -4.19 -12.81
N ILE A 69 9.15 -2.90 -12.91
CA ILE A 69 8.16 -1.83 -13.13
C ILE A 69 7.43 -2.01 -14.47
N THR A 70 8.14 -2.42 -15.52
CA THR A 70 7.57 -2.59 -16.87
C THR A 70 6.60 -3.77 -16.92
N TYR A 71 6.99 -4.93 -16.40
CA TYR A 71 6.11 -6.10 -16.30
C TYR A 71 4.86 -5.81 -15.47
N LYS A 72 5.03 -5.10 -14.35
CA LYS A 72 3.90 -4.70 -13.50
C LYS A 72 2.91 -3.79 -14.24
N LYS A 73 3.39 -2.84 -15.05
CA LYS A 73 2.52 -1.95 -15.84
C LYS A 73 1.64 -2.70 -16.84
N ILE A 74 2.11 -3.82 -17.37
CA ILE A 74 1.37 -4.67 -18.30
C ILE A 74 0.66 -5.85 -17.61
N GLY A 75 0.57 -5.84 -16.27
CA GLY A 75 -0.16 -6.86 -15.50
C GLY A 75 0.55 -8.21 -15.36
N LYS A 76 1.81 -8.32 -15.81
CA LYS A 76 2.63 -9.53 -15.68
C LYS A 76 3.27 -9.61 -14.30
N LEU A 77 2.45 -9.91 -13.29
CA LEU A 77 2.85 -9.82 -11.88
C LEU A 77 3.94 -10.82 -11.47
N ASN A 78 3.95 -12.03 -12.04
CA ASN A 78 4.97 -13.04 -11.74
C ASN A 78 6.35 -12.63 -12.28
N GLU A 79 6.40 -12.10 -13.50
CA GLU A 79 7.63 -11.59 -14.11
C GLU A 79 8.11 -10.32 -13.39
N ALA A 80 7.19 -9.49 -12.91
CA ALA A 80 7.51 -8.34 -12.06
C ALA A 80 8.13 -8.77 -10.73
N GLU A 81 7.53 -9.75 -10.05
CA GLU A 81 8.05 -10.34 -8.81
C GLU A 81 9.49 -10.83 -8.99
N ASN A 82 9.73 -11.69 -9.99
CA ASN A 82 11.05 -12.24 -10.29
C ASN A 82 12.08 -11.14 -10.59
N SER A 83 11.67 -10.09 -11.29
CA SER A 83 12.54 -8.97 -11.63
C SER A 83 12.91 -8.13 -10.39
N PHE A 84 11.96 -7.83 -9.51
CA PHE A 84 12.26 -7.14 -8.26
C PHE A 84 13.13 -7.97 -7.32
N GLN A 85 12.87 -9.28 -7.21
CA GLN A 85 13.74 -10.20 -6.46
C GLN A 85 15.17 -10.23 -7.02
N SER A 86 15.33 -10.25 -8.35
CA SER A 86 16.65 -10.17 -9.00
C SER A 86 17.34 -8.83 -8.71
N SER A 87 16.59 -7.73 -8.68
CA SER A 87 17.13 -6.42 -8.27
C SER A 87 17.62 -6.42 -6.83
N ILE A 88 16.86 -7.03 -5.91
CA ILE A 88 17.22 -7.14 -4.49
C ILE A 88 18.44 -8.05 -4.31
N GLN A 89 18.52 -9.15 -5.06
CA GLN A 89 19.68 -10.04 -5.03
C GLN A 89 20.96 -9.34 -5.53
N ALA A 90 20.86 -8.53 -6.58
CA ALA A 90 21.98 -7.76 -7.12
C ALA A 90 22.39 -6.59 -6.20
N ASN A 91 21.45 -5.98 -5.49
CA ASN A 91 21.74 -4.98 -4.45
C ASN A 91 20.68 -5.01 -3.34
N SER A 92 21.03 -5.63 -2.22
CA SER A 92 20.11 -5.83 -1.09
C SER A 92 19.76 -4.55 -0.33
N ASN A 93 20.49 -3.45 -0.57
CA ASN A 93 20.25 -2.13 0.02
C ASN A 93 19.43 -1.20 -0.90
N PHE A 94 19.00 -1.67 -2.07
CA PHE A 94 18.17 -0.88 -2.97
C PHE A 94 16.70 -0.88 -2.50
N ASP A 95 16.42 -0.01 -1.54
CA ASP A 95 15.14 0.12 -0.82
C ASP A 95 13.92 0.17 -1.77
N ILE A 96 13.98 0.95 -2.86
CA ILE A 96 12.87 1.11 -3.81
C ILE A 96 12.45 -0.22 -4.47
N ALA A 97 13.35 -1.21 -4.62
CA ALA A 97 12.96 -2.52 -5.14
C ALA A 97 12.04 -3.28 -4.17
N TYR A 98 12.20 -3.14 -2.86
CA TYR A 98 11.29 -3.73 -1.88
C TYR A 98 9.91 -3.06 -1.91
N ASN A 99 9.83 -1.75 -2.14
CA ASN A 99 8.56 -1.07 -2.38
C ASN A 99 7.86 -1.58 -3.67
N GLY A 100 8.64 -1.76 -4.74
CA GLY A 100 8.16 -2.35 -5.99
C GLY A 100 7.63 -3.78 -5.82
N LEU A 101 8.37 -4.61 -5.07
CA LEU A 101 7.99 -5.98 -4.75
C LEU A 101 6.74 -6.03 -3.86
N GLY A 102 6.69 -5.26 -2.77
CA GLY A 102 5.53 -5.20 -1.87
C GLY A 102 4.26 -4.78 -2.59
N SER A 103 4.36 -3.78 -3.48
CA SER A 103 3.22 -3.35 -4.28
C SER A 103 2.82 -4.38 -5.34
N THR A 104 3.76 -5.19 -5.84
CA THR A 104 3.46 -6.32 -6.75
C THR A 104 2.75 -7.44 -6.00
N TYR A 105 3.22 -7.79 -4.81
CA TYR A 105 2.56 -8.75 -3.93
C TYR A 105 1.14 -8.32 -3.55
N PHE A 106 0.95 -7.05 -3.21
CA PHE A 106 -0.37 -6.51 -2.89
C PHE A 106 -1.34 -6.65 -4.07
N GLN A 107 -0.90 -6.35 -5.29
CA GLN A 107 -1.72 -6.52 -6.50
C GLN A 107 -2.02 -7.99 -6.81
N ALA A 108 -1.10 -8.89 -6.46
CA ALA A 108 -1.28 -10.33 -6.62
C ALA A 108 -2.12 -10.99 -5.50
N GLY A 109 -2.58 -10.22 -4.51
CA GLY A 109 -3.30 -10.76 -3.33
C GLY A 109 -2.41 -11.48 -2.32
N LYS A 110 -1.08 -11.41 -2.46
CA LYS A 110 -0.11 -12.03 -1.54
C LYS A 110 0.18 -11.07 -0.37
N PHE A 111 -0.83 -10.78 0.45
CA PHE A 111 -0.78 -9.67 1.41
C PHE A 111 0.25 -9.82 2.53
N GLU A 112 0.54 -11.04 2.97
CA GLU A 112 1.60 -11.31 3.95
C GLU A 112 2.97 -10.92 3.40
N ASN A 113 3.32 -11.40 2.19
CA ASN A 113 4.57 -11.03 1.52
C ASN A 113 4.64 -9.53 1.18
N ALA A 114 3.49 -8.91 0.89
CA ALA A 114 3.41 -7.46 0.70
C ALA A 114 3.81 -6.71 1.98
N ALA A 115 3.23 -7.08 3.13
CA ALA A 115 3.56 -6.47 4.41
C ALA A 115 5.04 -6.62 4.76
N GLU A 116 5.63 -7.80 4.56
CA GLU A 116 7.06 -8.04 4.80
C GLU A 116 7.95 -7.17 3.90
N SER A 117 7.62 -7.07 2.61
CA SER A 117 8.39 -6.25 1.67
C SER A 117 8.32 -4.77 2.01
N PHE A 118 7.14 -4.25 2.40
CA PHE A 118 7.00 -2.86 2.83
C PHE A 118 7.71 -2.58 4.16
N LYS A 119 7.72 -3.53 5.11
CA LYS A 119 8.56 -3.39 6.33
C LYS A 119 10.03 -3.30 5.97
N LYS A 120 10.49 -4.12 5.01
CA LYS A 120 11.89 -4.04 4.58
C LYS A 120 12.21 -2.72 3.89
N PHE A 121 11.27 -2.17 3.13
CA PHE A 121 11.39 -0.81 2.58
C PHE A 121 11.46 0.26 3.68
N GLU A 122 10.62 0.19 4.71
CA GLU A 122 10.63 1.09 5.88
C GLU A 122 11.98 1.07 6.61
N GLU A 123 12.55 -0.12 6.82
CA GLU A 123 13.85 -0.31 7.49
C GLU A 123 15.00 0.36 6.73
N LEU A 124 15.04 0.18 5.40
CA LEU A 124 16.15 0.62 4.56
C LEU A 124 16.06 2.09 4.15
N THR A 125 14.85 2.61 3.98
CA THR A 125 14.68 3.99 3.50
C THR A 125 15.12 5.00 4.55
N LYS A 126 15.80 6.06 4.11
CA LYS A 126 16.28 7.13 5.01
C LYS A 126 15.32 8.31 5.09
N GLN A 127 14.37 8.40 4.16
CA GLN A 127 13.45 9.54 4.07
C GLN A 127 12.25 9.33 4.98
N LYS A 128 11.99 10.28 5.89
CA LYS A 128 10.89 10.19 6.85
C LYS A 128 9.52 10.01 6.17
N SER A 129 9.25 10.77 5.11
CA SER A 129 7.99 10.68 4.35
C SER A 129 7.80 9.30 3.70
N LEU A 130 8.88 8.70 3.19
CA LEU A 130 8.83 7.34 2.63
C LEU A 130 8.64 6.28 3.71
N LYS A 131 9.16 6.48 4.93
CA LYS A 131 8.87 5.60 6.07
C LYS A 131 7.40 5.63 6.45
N GLU A 132 6.81 6.82 6.55
CA GLU A 132 5.38 6.97 6.84
C GLU A 132 4.52 6.29 5.77
N GLN A 133 4.86 6.51 4.49
CA GLN A 133 4.21 5.81 3.37
C GLN A 133 4.39 4.28 3.44
N ALA A 134 5.59 3.80 3.79
CA ALA A 134 5.84 2.37 3.95
C ALA A 134 4.96 1.77 5.05
N ARG A 135 4.87 2.43 6.21
CA ARG A 135 4.02 2.01 7.34
C ARG A 135 2.55 1.96 6.94
N GLU A 136 2.05 2.95 6.21
CA GLU A 136 0.69 2.95 5.67
C GLU A 136 0.45 1.73 4.78
N TYR A 137 1.39 1.39 3.88
CA TYR A 137 1.26 0.20 3.04
C TYR A 137 1.37 -1.12 3.81
N VAL A 138 2.15 -1.19 4.89
CA VAL A 138 2.15 -2.34 5.81
C VAL A 138 0.77 -2.48 6.45
N ALA A 139 0.21 -1.40 7.00
CA ALA A 139 -1.11 -1.40 7.64
C ALA A 139 -2.20 -1.86 6.66
N ARG A 140 -2.21 -1.33 5.43
CA ARG A 140 -3.17 -1.72 4.38
C ARG A 140 -3.03 -3.18 3.97
N SER A 141 -1.81 -3.70 3.88
CA SER A 141 -1.55 -5.11 3.57
C SER A 141 -2.09 -6.01 4.68
N LEU A 142 -1.84 -5.64 5.94
CA LEU A 142 -2.37 -6.36 7.10
C LEU A 142 -3.90 -6.30 7.16
N VAL A 143 -4.52 -5.16 6.88
CA VAL A 143 -5.99 -5.05 6.77
C VAL A 143 -6.54 -6.07 5.77
N LYS A 144 -5.96 -6.17 4.57
CA LYS A 144 -6.41 -7.14 3.58
C LYS A 144 -6.22 -8.59 4.02
N LEU A 145 -5.09 -8.90 4.65
CA LEU A 145 -4.83 -10.23 5.22
C LEU A 145 -5.83 -10.58 6.36
N GLY A 146 -6.20 -9.59 7.17
CA GLY A 146 -7.21 -9.75 8.23
C GLY A 146 -8.61 -9.96 7.67
N GLU A 147 -8.98 -9.27 6.58
CA GLU A 147 -10.23 -9.51 5.85
C GLU A 147 -10.30 -10.94 5.29
N GLU A 148 -9.20 -11.47 4.75
CA GLU A 148 -9.12 -12.87 4.30
C GLU A 148 -9.32 -13.83 5.48
N ALA A 149 -8.59 -13.64 6.58
CA ALA A 149 -8.76 -14.45 7.79
C ALA A 149 -10.20 -14.41 8.32
N LYS A 150 -10.85 -13.23 8.31
CA LYS A 150 -12.25 -13.06 8.71
C LYS A 150 -13.18 -13.83 7.78
N LYS A 151 -12.97 -13.73 6.46
CA LYS A 151 -13.76 -14.43 5.44
C LYS A 151 -13.66 -15.95 5.58
N ASP A 152 -12.50 -16.45 5.99
CA ASP A 152 -12.27 -17.88 6.27
C ASP A 152 -12.86 -18.33 7.62
N GLY A 153 -13.54 -17.43 8.35
CA GLY A 153 -14.13 -17.69 9.67
C GLY A 153 -13.11 -17.69 10.81
N ASN A 154 -11.86 -17.33 10.54
CA ASN A 154 -10.81 -17.25 11.56
C ASN A 154 -10.79 -15.86 12.22
N TYR A 155 -11.83 -15.61 13.02
CA TYR A 155 -12.06 -14.33 13.68
C TYR A 155 -10.94 -13.94 14.66
N GLU A 156 -10.39 -14.89 15.41
CA GLU A 156 -9.28 -14.62 16.34
C GLU A 156 -8.05 -14.11 15.59
N LYS A 157 -7.68 -14.79 14.50
CA LYS A 157 -6.57 -14.36 13.63
C LYS A 157 -6.86 -12.99 13.01
N ALA A 158 -8.08 -12.76 12.52
CA ALA A 158 -8.48 -11.49 11.93
C ALA A 158 -8.34 -10.32 12.91
N LEU A 159 -8.88 -10.47 14.12
CA LEU A 159 -8.78 -9.47 15.20
C LEU A 159 -7.32 -9.14 15.52
N LYS A 160 -6.47 -10.17 15.67
CA LYS A 160 -5.04 -9.97 15.92
C LYS A 160 -4.37 -9.19 14.80
N ILE A 161 -4.65 -9.53 13.54
CA ILE A 161 -4.08 -8.87 12.37
C ILE A 161 -4.53 -7.40 12.27
N PHE A 162 -5.81 -7.10 12.53
CA PHE A 162 -6.29 -5.72 12.50
C PHE A 162 -5.65 -4.87 13.61
N VAL A 163 -5.46 -5.42 14.82
CA VAL A 163 -4.71 -4.74 15.89
C VAL A 163 -3.24 -4.54 15.47
N ASP A 164 -2.62 -5.53 14.83
CA ASP A 164 -1.25 -5.40 14.33
C ASP A 164 -1.14 -4.33 13.25
N ALA A 165 -2.15 -4.16 12.37
CA ALA A 165 -2.19 -3.11 11.36
C ALA A 165 -2.13 -1.70 11.99
N LEU A 166 -2.86 -1.50 13.09
CA LEU A 166 -2.92 -0.22 13.82
C LEU A 166 -1.61 0.19 14.49
N LYS A 167 -0.64 -0.74 14.65
CA LYS A 167 0.72 -0.40 15.10
C LYS A 167 1.50 0.39 14.04
N TYR A 168 1.14 0.23 12.76
CA TYR A 168 1.80 0.89 11.64
C TYR A 168 1.12 2.18 11.26
N ASP A 169 -0.21 2.18 11.13
CA ASP A 169 -0.99 3.37 10.78
C ASP A 169 -2.41 3.32 11.36
N GLU A 170 -2.92 4.47 11.82
CA GLU A 170 -4.26 4.59 12.41
C GLU A 170 -5.34 4.67 11.32
N LEU A 171 -5.63 3.54 10.67
CA LEU A 171 -6.64 3.43 9.63
C LEU A 171 -8.06 3.32 10.21
N ASP A 172 -8.97 4.20 9.79
CA ASP A 172 -10.39 4.11 10.17
C ASP A 172 -11.03 2.79 9.71
N ALA A 173 -10.66 2.29 8.53
CA ALA A 173 -11.10 1.00 8.02
C ALA A 173 -10.72 -0.17 8.95
N ALA A 174 -9.52 -0.16 9.54
CA ALA A 174 -9.10 -1.20 10.47
C ALA A 174 -9.95 -1.21 11.74
N HIS A 175 -10.30 -0.03 12.26
CA HIS A 175 -11.21 0.10 13.39
C HIS A 175 -12.64 -0.36 13.06
N ILE A 176 -13.17 -0.02 11.87
CA ILE A 176 -14.48 -0.56 11.46
C ILE A 176 -14.44 -2.08 11.35
N LEU A 177 -13.38 -2.65 10.77
CA LEU A 177 -13.24 -4.10 10.67
C LEU A 177 -13.16 -4.78 12.03
N LEU A 178 -12.43 -4.20 13.00
CA LEU A 178 -12.45 -4.65 14.41
C LEU A 178 -13.87 -4.59 14.98
N ALA A 179 -14.56 -3.46 14.84
CA ALA A 179 -15.93 -3.29 15.34
C ALA A 179 -16.89 -4.34 14.76
N THR A 180 -16.85 -4.58 13.45
CA THR A 180 -17.69 -5.60 12.81
C THR A 180 -17.34 -7.01 13.29
N THR A 181 -16.05 -7.28 13.51
CA THR A 181 -15.59 -8.60 13.92
C THR A 181 -15.95 -8.88 15.38
N TYR A 182 -15.77 -7.91 16.28
CA TYR A 182 -16.25 -8.00 17.66
C TYR A 182 -17.77 -8.17 17.74
N TYR A 183 -18.52 -7.49 16.87
CA TYR A 183 -19.96 -7.69 16.79
C TYR A 183 -20.31 -9.13 16.38
N GLU A 184 -19.65 -9.68 15.36
CA GLU A 184 -19.86 -11.06 14.90
C GLU A 184 -19.46 -12.10 15.96
N THR A 185 -18.46 -11.81 16.80
CA THR A 185 -18.06 -12.68 17.92
C THR A 185 -18.84 -12.41 19.22
N ALA A 186 -19.87 -11.56 19.18
CA ALA A 186 -20.67 -11.13 20.33
C ALA A 186 -19.88 -10.43 21.46
N ASP A 187 -18.70 -9.90 21.17
CA ASP A 187 -17.89 -9.06 22.06
C ASP A 187 -18.35 -7.59 22.00
N TYR A 188 -19.63 -7.33 22.29
CA TYR A 188 -20.27 -6.04 22.03
C TYR A 188 -19.61 -4.85 22.74
N GLU A 189 -19.02 -5.07 23.92
CA GLU A 189 -18.32 -4.00 24.67
C GLU A 189 -17.09 -3.48 23.89
N LYS A 190 -16.35 -4.37 23.21
CA LYS A 190 -15.15 -3.98 22.42
C LYS A 190 -15.49 -3.27 21.11
N VAL A 191 -16.76 -3.32 20.68
CA VAL A 191 -17.24 -2.54 19.54
C VAL A 191 -17.05 -1.04 19.81
N PHE A 192 -17.32 -0.59 21.05
CA PHE A 192 -17.29 0.83 21.42
C PHE A 192 -15.91 1.46 21.26
N ASP A 193 -14.85 0.79 21.74
CA ASP A 193 -13.47 1.26 21.59
C ASP A 193 -13.11 1.54 20.13
N SER A 194 -13.55 0.65 19.24
CA SER A 194 -13.23 0.72 17.81
C SER A 194 -14.04 1.80 17.10
N VAL A 195 -15.35 1.87 17.31
CA VAL A 195 -16.22 2.85 16.64
C VAL A 195 -16.00 4.27 17.18
N ASP A 196 -15.71 4.44 18.46
CA ASP A 196 -15.47 5.76 19.06
C ASP A 196 -14.18 6.38 18.54
N LYS A 197 -13.17 5.55 18.27
CA LYS A 197 -11.96 6.00 17.58
C LYS A 197 -12.29 6.56 16.20
N VAL A 198 -13.09 5.86 15.38
CA VAL A 198 -13.52 6.34 14.05
C VAL A 198 -14.33 7.65 14.13
N ILE A 199 -15.25 7.75 15.09
CA ILE A 199 -16.08 8.94 15.30
C ILE A 199 -15.20 10.17 15.64
N SER A 200 -14.16 9.97 16.45
CA SER A 200 -13.22 11.01 16.86
C SER A 200 -12.32 11.52 15.72
N MET A 201 -12.09 10.71 14.69
CA MET A 201 -11.23 11.08 13.56
C MET A 201 -11.88 12.19 12.72
N LYS A 202 -11.18 13.32 12.58
CA LYS A 202 -11.73 14.52 11.90
C LYS A 202 -12.08 14.26 10.43
N SER A 203 -11.24 13.51 9.72
CA SER A 203 -11.34 13.25 8.29
C SER A 203 -11.97 11.91 7.93
N SER A 204 -12.43 11.11 8.90
CA SER A 204 -12.97 9.79 8.58
C SER A 204 -14.30 9.91 7.82
N SER A 205 -14.37 9.21 6.69
CA SER A 205 -15.59 9.04 5.91
C SER A 205 -16.48 7.91 6.42
N LEU A 206 -15.99 7.11 7.38
CA LEU A 206 -16.64 5.89 7.88
C LEU A 206 -17.46 6.12 9.16
N LYS A 207 -17.79 7.38 9.50
CA LYS A 207 -18.57 7.70 10.70
C LYS A 207 -19.98 7.11 10.66
N GLY A 208 -20.61 7.05 9.48
CA GLY A 208 -21.92 6.40 9.32
C GLY A 208 -21.87 4.93 9.72
N ALA A 209 -20.83 4.21 9.27
CA ALA A 209 -20.56 2.84 9.68
C ALA A 209 -20.35 2.72 11.20
N ALA A 210 -19.51 3.59 11.77
CA ALA A 210 -19.21 3.59 13.20
C ALA A 210 -20.47 3.76 14.05
N TYR A 211 -21.32 4.74 13.73
CA TYR A 211 -22.59 4.93 14.41
C TYR A 211 -23.54 3.75 14.20
N TYR A 212 -23.59 3.16 13.00
CA TYR A 212 -24.43 2.00 12.76
C TYR A 212 -24.04 0.82 13.66
N TYR A 213 -22.76 0.43 13.68
CA TYR A 213 -22.29 -0.68 14.51
C TYR A 213 -22.37 -0.37 16.02
N LYS A 214 -22.19 0.90 16.42
CA LYS A 214 -22.46 1.34 17.81
C LYS A 214 -23.92 1.10 18.19
N GLY A 215 -24.85 1.48 17.32
CA GLY A 215 -26.29 1.24 17.51
C GLY A 215 -26.63 -0.26 17.57
N MET A 216 -26.04 -1.07 16.69
CA MET A 216 -26.23 -2.52 16.69
C MET A 216 -25.74 -3.17 18.00
N ALA A 217 -24.57 -2.78 18.51
CA ALA A 217 -24.05 -3.29 19.78
C ALA A 217 -24.93 -2.87 20.97
N LEU A 218 -25.35 -1.61 21.04
CA LEU A 218 -26.26 -1.10 22.09
C LEU A 218 -27.61 -1.84 22.09
N LYS A 219 -28.15 -2.15 20.91
CA LYS A 219 -29.37 -2.95 20.76
C LYS A 219 -29.21 -4.34 21.39
N GLN A 220 -28.08 -5.01 21.14
CA GLN A 220 -27.80 -6.33 21.74
C GLN A 220 -27.64 -6.26 23.26
N LEU A 221 -27.09 -5.14 23.76
CA LEU A 221 -26.99 -4.84 25.19
C LEU A 221 -28.27 -4.26 25.80
N GLN A 222 -29.37 -4.22 25.05
CA GLN A 222 -30.69 -3.72 25.48
C GLN A 222 -30.75 -2.23 25.85
N ASP A 223 -29.74 -1.42 25.49
CA ASP A 223 -29.77 0.05 25.62
C ASP A 223 -30.48 0.67 24.40
N MET A 224 -31.79 0.41 24.30
CA MET A 224 -32.62 0.85 23.17
C MET A 224 -32.62 2.37 22.93
N PRO A 225 -32.66 3.24 23.96
CA PRO A 225 -32.60 4.69 23.74
C PRO A 225 -31.32 5.13 23.02
N LYS A 226 -30.15 4.66 23.47
CA LYS A 226 -28.89 5.02 22.80
C LYS A 226 -28.73 4.32 21.46
N ALA A 227 -29.26 3.10 21.29
CA ALA A 227 -29.27 2.42 20.00
C ALA A 227 -30.00 3.27 18.94
N LYS A 228 -31.20 3.77 19.28
CA LYS A 228 -32.00 4.63 18.41
C LYS A 228 -31.27 5.93 18.03
N GLU A 229 -30.64 6.59 19.01
CA GLU A 229 -29.84 7.80 18.75
C GLU A 229 -28.72 7.52 17.72
N ASN A 230 -28.00 6.41 17.90
CA ASN A 230 -26.91 6.06 17.00
C ASN A 230 -27.40 5.69 15.59
N PHE A 231 -28.56 5.04 15.44
CA PHE A 231 -29.13 4.80 14.12
C PHE A 231 -29.56 6.10 13.42
N GLU A 232 -30.11 7.09 14.15
CA GLU A 232 -30.41 8.41 13.56
C GLU A 232 -29.14 9.14 13.10
N LEU A 233 -28.02 8.98 13.82
CA LEU A 233 -26.72 9.50 13.38
C LEU A 233 -26.20 8.75 12.14
N ALA A 234 -26.28 7.42 12.14
CA ALA A 234 -25.86 6.57 11.01
C ALA A 234 -26.63 6.89 9.73
N LYS A 235 -27.93 7.18 9.85
CA LYS A 235 -28.84 7.49 8.73
C LYS A 235 -28.43 8.71 7.91
N ARG A 236 -27.64 9.62 8.50
CA ARG A 236 -27.12 10.82 7.80
C ARG A 236 -26.11 10.46 6.71
N ASP A 237 -25.49 9.29 6.81
CA ASP A 237 -24.64 8.73 5.76
C ASP A 237 -25.51 8.01 4.71
N PRO A 238 -25.49 8.43 3.42
CA PRO A 238 -26.25 7.79 2.37
C PRO A 238 -26.02 6.27 2.24
N GLN A 239 -24.81 5.78 2.57
CA GLN A 239 -24.49 4.35 2.50
C GLN A 239 -25.21 3.54 3.58
N TYR A 240 -25.40 4.12 4.77
CA TYR A 240 -26.02 3.46 5.92
C TYR A 240 -27.48 3.83 6.14
N LYS A 241 -28.01 4.82 5.41
CA LYS A 241 -29.39 5.28 5.50
C LYS A 241 -30.43 4.17 5.51
N ARG A 242 -30.38 3.27 4.53
CA ARG A 242 -31.36 2.17 4.41
C ARG A 242 -31.30 1.19 5.57
N LEU A 243 -30.09 0.84 6.01
CA LEU A 243 -29.87 -0.08 7.12
C LEU A 243 -30.34 0.54 8.45
N ALA A 244 -30.01 1.80 8.68
CA ALA A 244 -30.44 2.52 9.87
C ALA A 244 -31.97 2.71 9.91
N ASP A 245 -32.59 3.09 8.79
CA ASP A 245 -34.05 3.22 8.68
C ASP A 245 -34.77 1.88 8.98
N TYR A 246 -34.21 0.77 8.52
CA TYR A 246 -34.73 -0.56 8.83
C TYR A 246 -34.71 -0.84 10.34
N GLU A 247 -33.56 -0.65 11.00
CA GLU A 247 -33.43 -0.88 12.45
C GLU A 247 -34.35 0.04 13.27
N LEU A 248 -34.45 1.32 12.91
CA LEU A 248 -35.33 2.29 13.56
C LEU A 248 -36.80 1.89 13.48
N ASN A 249 -37.24 1.28 12.37
CA ASN A 249 -38.61 0.82 12.21
C ASN A 249 -38.93 -0.40 13.07
N LEU A 250 -37.95 -1.27 13.35
CA LEU A 250 -38.12 -2.42 14.25
C LEU A 250 -38.22 -2.02 15.74
N MET A 251 -37.85 -0.78 16.07
CA MET A 251 -37.84 -0.24 17.43
C MET A 251 -39.03 0.66 17.75
N LYS A 252 -40.05 0.67 16.88
CA LYS A 252 -41.28 1.46 17.04
C LYS A 252 -42.30 0.75 17.92
#